data_AF-A0AAW9YTR4-F1
#
_entry.id   AF-A0AAW9YTR4-F1
#
_cell.length_a   1.000
_cell.length_b   1.000
_cell.length_c   1.000
_cell.angle_alpha   90.00
_cell.angle_beta   90.00
_cell.angle_gamma   90.00
#
_symmetry.space_group_name_H-M   'P 1'
#
loop_
_entity.id
_entity.type
_entity.pdbx_description
1 polymer ?
#
loop_
_entity_poly.entity_id
_entity_poly.type
_entity_poly.pdbx_seq_one_letter_code
_entity_poly.pdbx_strand_id
1 'polypeptide(L)'
;YKPSELANICENASDQERNADGASKQVENWLKCYFMQDYIDHVLDAQVKHVNGLGLFAELKDMYIEGLIHVSAIPGDYYIYDEAKDILIGKRTHKVYNIGQDITVRVVRADLERIHIDFELYDP
;
A
#
# COMPACT_ATOMS: atom_id res chain seq x y z
N TYR A 1 18.52 40.60 -6.68
CA TYR A 1 18.78 39.65 -5.59
C TYR A 1 20.23 39.23 -5.61
N LYS A 2 20.89 39.19 -4.46
CA LYS A 2 22.23 38.60 -4.34
C LYS A 2 22.14 37.08 -4.60
N PRO A 3 23.18 36.43 -5.13
CA PRO A 3 23.16 34.98 -5.38
C PRO A 3 22.75 34.14 -4.15
N SER A 4 23.17 34.56 -2.95
CA SER A 4 22.79 33.91 -1.69
C SER A 4 21.31 34.07 -1.33
N GLU A 5 20.67 35.18 -1.72
CA GLU A 5 19.23 35.40 -1.50
C GLU A 5 18.41 34.53 -2.46
N LEU A 6 18.86 34.38 -3.71
CA LEU A 6 18.23 33.48 -4.69
C LEU A 6 18.32 32.02 -4.25
N ALA A 7 19.47 31.58 -3.73
CA ALA A 7 19.64 30.21 -3.23
C ALA A 7 18.64 29.89 -2.11
N ASN A 8 18.50 30.78 -1.12
CA ASN A 8 17.54 30.60 -0.02
C ASN A 8 16.09 30.59 -0.51
N ILE A 9 15.73 31.40 -1.51
CA ILE A 9 14.38 31.39 -2.09
C ILE A 9 14.10 30.05 -2.79
N CYS A 10 15.06 29.53 -3.55
CA CYS A 10 14.93 28.24 -4.22
C CYS A 10 14.78 27.07 -3.23
N GLU A 11 15.55 27.08 -2.15
CA GLU A 11 15.45 26.06 -1.09
C GLU A 11 14.07 26.09 -0.43
N ASN A 12 13.62 27.27 0.01
CA ASN A 12 12.30 27.45 0.60
C ASN A 12 11.17 27.04 -0.35
N ALA A 13 11.28 27.36 -1.64
CA ALA A 13 10.30 26.95 -2.64
C ALA A 13 10.25 25.43 -2.78
N SER A 14 11.41 24.76 -2.79
CA SER A 14 11.52 23.30 -2.90
C SER A 14 10.97 22.59 -1.67
N ASP A 15 11.15 23.16 -0.48
CA ASP A 15 10.57 22.63 0.76
C ASP A 15 9.04 22.79 0.77
N GLN A 16 8.56 23.96 0.35
CA GLN A 16 7.12 24.24 0.30
C GLN A 16 6.41 23.36 -0.74
N GLU A 17 7.04 23.08 -1.87
CA GLU A 17 6.52 22.16 -2.89
C GLU A 17 6.37 20.74 -2.33
N ARG A 18 7.41 20.21 -1.69
CA ARG A 18 7.37 18.89 -1.04
C ARG A 18 6.29 18.80 0.04
N ASN A 19 6.10 19.86 0.82
CA ASN A 19 5.05 19.93 1.82
C ASN A 19 3.65 19.95 1.19
N ALA A 20 3.44 20.76 0.15
CA ALA A 20 2.17 20.83 -0.56
C ALA A 20 1.79 19.49 -1.23
N ASP A 21 2.77 18.80 -1.84
CA ASP A 21 2.58 17.47 -2.42
C ASP A 21 2.23 16.43 -1.34
N GLY A 22 2.92 16.46 -0.20
CA GLY A 22 2.62 15.60 0.95
C GLY A 22 1.20 15.79 1.49
N ALA A 23 0.75 17.04 1.65
CA ALA A 23 -0.61 17.35 2.08
C ALA A 23 -1.66 16.87 1.07
N SER A 24 -1.40 17.06 -0.23
CA SER A 24 -2.32 16.65 -1.30
C SER A 24 -2.50 15.14 -1.33
N LYS A 25 -1.39 14.38 -1.24
CA LYS A 25 -1.40 12.91 -1.15
C LYS A 25 -2.14 12.41 0.09
N GLN A 26 -1.99 13.08 1.22
CA GLN A 26 -2.71 12.71 2.44
C GLN A 26 -4.23 12.83 2.27
N VAL A 27 -4.70 13.92 1.66
CA VAL A 27 -6.13 14.12 1.37
C VAL A 27 -6.63 13.10 0.36
N GLU A 28 -5.85 12.81 -0.69
CA GLU A 28 -6.17 11.77 -1.66
C GLU A 28 -6.33 10.39 -0.99
N ASN A 29 -5.37 9.99 -0.16
CA ASN A 29 -5.44 8.72 0.56
C ASN A 29 -6.63 8.65 1.53
N TRP A 30 -6.95 9.77 2.19
CA TRP A 30 -8.13 9.86 3.04
C TRP A 30 -9.43 9.66 2.24
N LEU A 31 -9.55 10.29 1.07
CA LEU A 31 -10.70 10.13 0.18
C LEU A 31 -10.82 8.70 -0.37
N LYS A 32 -9.69 8.07 -0.74
CA LYS A 32 -9.64 6.66 -1.15
C LYS A 32 -10.13 5.75 -0.01
N CYS A 33 -9.65 5.97 1.22
CA CYS A 33 -10.08 5.21 2.39
C CYS A 33 -11.58 5.39 2.67
N TYR A 34 -12.09 6.63 2.59
CA TYR A 34 -13.51 6.95 2.72
C TYR A 34 -14.36 6.18 1.70
N PHE A 35 -13.95 6.23 0.43
CA PHE A 35 -14.63 5.52 -0.65
C PHE A 35 -14.67 4.01 -0.43
N MET A 36 -13.60 3.41 0.10
CA MET A 36 -13.52 1.97 0.36
C MET A 36 -14.43 1.47 1.49
N GLN A 37 -15.01 2.36 2.31
CA GLN A 37 -15.96 1.94 3.35
C GLN A 37 -17.19 1.26 2.78
N ASP A 38 -17.64 1.68 1.59
CA ASP A 38 -18.80 1.09 0.91
C ASP A 38 -18.46 -0.25 0.20
N TYR A 39 -17.16 -0.58 0.11
CA TYR A 39 -16.64 -1.77 -0.55
C TYR A 39 -16.23 -2.88 0.42
N ILE A 40 -16.49 -2.72 1.72
CA ILE A 40 -16.25 -3.78 2.72
C ILE A 40 -16.96 -5.07 2.27
N ASP A 41 -16.30 -6.21 2.48
CA ASP A 41 -16.69 -7.57 2.06
C ASP A 41 -16.72 -7.82 0.54
N HIS A 42 -16.42 -6.83 -0.31
CA HIS A 42 -16.32 -7.06 -1.75
C HIS A 42 -15.01 -7.73 -2.11
N VAL A 43 -15.09 -8.62 -3.11
CA VAL A 43 -13.95 -9.33 -3.69
C VAL A 43 -13.55 -8.63 -4.98
N LEU A 44 -12.27 -8.26 -5.08
CA LEU A 44 -11.73 -7.43 -6.16
C LEU A 44 -10.37 -7.98 -6.62
N ASP A 45 -10.04 -7.73 -7.88
CA ASP A 45 -8.74 -8.06 -8.43
C ASP A 45 -7.71 -6.99 -8.07
N ALA A 46 -6.55 -7.45 -7.62
CA ALA A 46 -5.44 -6.61 -7.19
C ALA A 46 -4.11 -7.10 -7.76
N GLN A 47 -3.11 -6.24 -7.71
CA GLN A 47 -1.74 -6.56 -8.04
C GLN A 47 -0.83 -6.18 -6.86
N VAL A 48 0.07 -7.08 -6.49
CA VAL A 48 1.09 -6.82 -5.47
C VAL A 48 2.04 -5.74 -5.98
N LYS A 49 2.12 -4.61 -5.27
CA LYS A 49 3.03 -3.51 -5.58
C LYS A 49 4.31 -3.55 -4.76
N HIS A 50 4.18 -3.97 -3.51
CA HIS A 50 5.31 -4.05 -2.60
C HIS A 50 5.12 -5.18 -1.59
N VAL A 51 6.24 -5.71 -1.11
CA VAL A 51 6.29 -6.80 -0.14
C VAL A 51 7.23 -6.37 0.97
N ASN A 52 6.87 -6.66 2.22
CA ASN A 52 7.79 -6.50 3.34
C ASN A 52 7.48 -7.51 4.45
N GLY A 53 8.21 -7.42 5.57
CA GLY A 53 8.01 -8.31 6.71
C GLY A 53 6.63 -8.21 7.39
N LEU A 54 5.87 -7.13 7.17
CA LEU A 54 4.51 -6.99 7.72
C LEU A 54 3.48 -7.71 6.84
N GLY A 55 3.72 -7.83 5.54
CA GLY A 55 2.79 -8.45 4.61
C GLY A 55 2.94 -7.97 3.17
N LEU A 56 1.83 -8.02 2.45
CA LEU A 56 1.75 -7.67 1.03
C LEU A 56 0.97 -6.36 0.87
N PHE A 57 1.51 -5.43 0.10
CA PHE A 57 0.80 -4.22 -0.31
C PHE A 57 0.26 -4.45 -1.71
N ALA A 58 -1.06 -4.44 -1.84
CA ALA A 58 -1.75 -4.75 -3.07
C ALA A 58 -2.57 -3.53 -3.53
N GLU A 59 -2.48 -3.22 -4.82
CA GLU A 59 -3.27 -2.16 -5.46
C GLU A 59 -4.42 -2.79 -6.24
N LEU A 60 -5.63 -2.29 -6.05
CA LEU A 60 -6.82 -2.68 -6.81
C LEU A 60 -6.67 -2.23 -8.28
N LYS A 61 -6.86 -3.17 -9.22
CA LYS A 61 -6.57 -2.94 -10.64
C LYS A 61 -7.39 -1.80 -11.28
N ASP A 62 -8.64 -1.63 -10.86
CA ASP A 62 -9.56 -0.66 -11.47
C ASP A 62 -9.61 0.69 -10.74
N MET A 63 -9.03 0.78 -9.53
CA MET A 63 -9.28 1.92 -8.63
C MET A 63 -8.01 2.63 -8.16
N TYR A 64 -6.80 2.11 -8.41
CA TYR A 64 -5.53 2.67 -7.93
C TYR A 64 -5.53 2.96 -6.42
N ILE A 65 -6.19 2.06 -5.68
CA ILE A 65 -6.29 2.08 -4.22
C ILE A 65 -5.43 0.95 -3.69
N GLU A 66 -4.53 1.30 -2.79
CA GLU A 66 -3.65 0.35 -2.13
C GLU A 66 -4.20 -0.07 -0.77
N GLY A 67 -3.97 -1.33 -0.41
CA GLY A 67 -4.27 -1.85 0.92
C GLY A 67 -3.25 -2.90 1.34
N LEU A 68 -3.25 -3.18 2.65
CA LEU A 68 -2.31 -4.12 3.28
C LEU A 68 -3.00 -5.47 3.51
N ILE A 69 -2.36 -6.53 3.04
CA ILE A 69 -2.64 -7.90 3.47
C ILE A 69 -1.61 -8.25 4.52
N HIS A 70 -2.00 -8.22 5.80
CA HIS A 70 -1.11 -8.59 6.88
C HIS A 70 -0.69 -10.05 6.75
N VAL A 71 0.56 -10.38 7.08
CA VAL A 71 1.08 -11.75 6.98
C VAL A 71 0.24 -12.78 7.75
N SER A 72 -0.36 -12.37 8.88
CA SER A 72 -1.24 -13.23 9.68
C SER A 72 -2.61 -13.47 9.05
N ALA A 73 -3.03 -12.63 8.09
CA ALA A 73 -4.26 -12.82 7.34
C ALA A 73 -4.10 -13.78 6.16
N ILE A 74 -2.86 -14.20 5.83
CA ILE A 74 -2.61 -15.20 4.79
C ILE A 74 -2.79 -16.60 5.40
N PRO A 75 -3.85 -17.35 5.02
CA PRO A 75 -4.15 -18.61 5.66
C PRO A 75 -3.13 -19.70 5.33
N GLY A 76 -2.93 -20.61 6.28
CA GLY A 76 -2.30 -21.90 6.02
C GLY A 76 -0.78 -21.93 6.04
N ASP A 77 -0.08 -20.82 6.28
CA ASP A 77 1.37 -20.84 6.42
C ASP A 77 1.95 -19.72 7.30
N TYR A 78 3.20 -19.91 7.72
CA TYR A 78 4.05 -18.85 8.26
C TYR A 78 4.94 -18.34 7.14
N TYR A 79 4.79 -17.06 6.81
CA TYR A 79 5.58 -16.47 5.74
C TYR A 79 6.82 -15.75 6.26
N ILE A 80 7.91 -15.87 5.51
CA ILE A 80 9.20 -15.25 5.77
C ILE A 80 9.50 -14.31 4.61
N TYR A 81 9.86 -13.07 4.93
CA TYR A 81 10.32 -12.09 3.95
C TYR A 81 11.80 -12.33 3.61
N ASP A 82 12.11 -12.51 2.33
CA ASP A 82 13.46 -12.60 1.80
C ASP A 82 13.84 -11.25 1.16
N GLU A 83 14.53 -10.42 1.94
CA GLU A 83 14.98 -9.06 1.56
C GLU A 83 15.84 -9.05 0.30
N ALA A 84 16.62 -10.10 0.04
CA ALA A 84 17.53 -10.13 -1.10
C ALA A 84 16.78 -10.28 -2.43
N LYS A 85 15.57 -10.84 -2.39
CA LYS A 85 14.74 -11.07 -3.57
C LYS A 85 13.48 -10.21 -3.59
N ASP A 86 13.16 -9.55 -2.49
CA ASP A 86 11.93 -8.77 -2.30
C ASP A 86 10.67 -9.63 -2.44
N ILE A 87 10.68 -10.78 -1.76
CA ILE A 87 9.63 -11.81 -1.86
C ILE A 87 9.17 -12.32 -0.50
N LEU A 88 7.92 -12.74 -0.42
CA LEU A 88 7.35 -13.39 0.76
C LEU A 88 7.19 -14.90 0.50
N ILE A 89 7.83 -15.74 1.31
CA ILE A 89 7.87 -17.20 1.11
C ILE A 89 7.20 -17.91 2.28
N GLY A 90 6.20 -18.73 1.98
CA GLY A 90 5.55 -19.62 2.94
C GLY A 90 6.46 -20.77 3.35
N LYS A 91 6.71 -20.93 4.66
CA LYS A 91 7.64 -21.92 5.20
C LYS A 91 7.22 -23.37 4.96
N ARG A 92 5.91 -23.65 4.97
CA ARG A 92 5.35 -25.00 4.81
C ARG A 92 4.90 -25.28 3.38
N THR A 93 4.19 -24.35 2.79
CA THR A 93 3.56 -24.45 1.47
C THR A 93 4.53 -24.11 0.34
N HIS A 94 5.61 -23.39 0.63
CA HIS A 94 6.50 -22.80 -0.38
C HIS A 94 5.75 -21.89 -1.37
N LYS A 95 4.57 -21.38 -1.00
CA LYS A 95 3.89 -20.32 -1.77
C LYS A 95 4.77 -19.07 -1.72
N VAL A 96 4.97 -18.45 -2.88
CA VAL A 96 5.80 -17.26 -3.03
C VAL A 96 4.92 -16.12 -3.52
N TYR A 97 5.04 -14.96 -2.88
CA TYR A 97 4.39 -13.73 -3.30
C TYR A 97 5.45 -12.68 -3.66
N ASN A 98 5.33 -12.16 -4.89
CA ASN A 98 6.29 -11.20 -5.46
C ASN A 98 5.56 -9.96 -5.99
N ILE A 99 6.32 -8.90 -6.17
CA ILE A 99 5.86 -7.70 -6.87
C ILE A 99 5.39 -8.05 -8.30
N GLY A 100 4.29 -7.43 -8.72
CA GLY A 100 3.67 -7.61 -10.03
C GLY A 100 2.75 -8.81 -10.12
N GLN A 101 2.64 -9.63 -9.07
CA GLN A 101 1.75 -10.77 -9.06
C GLN A 101 0.29 -10.32 -8.95
N ASP A 102 -0.55 -10.89 -9.81
CA ASP A 102 -2.00 -10.72 -9.74
C ASP A 102 -2.59 -11.63 -8.66
N ILE A 103 -3.45 -11.05 -7.84
CA ILE A 103 -4.14 -11.72 -6.73
C ILE A 103 -5.58 -11.24 -6.65
N THR A 104 -6.44 -12.05 -6.01
CA THR A 104 -7.80 -11.65 -5.68
C THR A 104 -7.87 -11.41 -4.18
N VAL A 105 -8.46 -10.28 -3.78
CA VAL A 105 -8.51 -9.83 -2.39
C VAL A 105 -9.94 -9.51 -1.97
N ARG A 106 -10.23 -9.66 -0.69
CA ARG A 106 -11.46 -9.14 -0.07
C ARG A 106 -11.13 -7.95 0.81
N VAL A 107 -11.96 -6.91 0.73
CA VAL A 107 -11.84 -5.73 1.59
C VAL A 107 -12.38 -6.08 2.98
N VAL A 108 -11.52 -6.04 4.00
CA VAL A 108 -11.90 -6.40 5.38
C VAL A 108 -12.27 -5.17 6.19
N ARG A 109 -11.48 -4.09 6.03
CA ARG A 109 -11.64 -2.88 6.84
C ARG A 109 -11.06 -1.67 6.13
N ALA A 110 -11.72 -0.53 6.30
CA ALA A 110 -11.20 0.78 5.96
C ALA A 110 -11.24 1.70 7.20
N ASP A 111 -10.07 2.13 7.68
CA ASP A 111 -9.87 2.94 8.87
C ASP A 111 -9.49 4.37 8.49
N LEU A 112 -10.44 5.29 8.64
CA LEU A 112 -10.28 6.72 8.32
C LEU A 112 -9.33 7.47 9.25
N GLU A 113 -9.22 7.05 10.51
CA GLU A 113 -8.33 7.71 11.47
C GLU A 113 -6.86 7.40 11.15
N ARG A 114 -6.61 6.16 10.73
CA ARG A 114 -5.28 5.70 10.32
C ARG A 114 -4.98 5.90 8.84
N ILE A 115 -6.00 6.25 8.04
CA ILE A 115 -5.94 6.29 6.57
C ILE A 115 -5.37 4.97 6.04
N HIS A 116 -6.00 3.88 6.44
CA HIS A 116 -5.51 2.54 6.19
C HIS A 116 -6.63 1.61 5.72
N ILE A 117 -6.30 0.70 4.80
CA ILE A 117 -7.23 -0.29 4.28
C ILE A 117 -6.59 -1.66 4.44
N ASP A 118 -7.31 -2.54 5.14
CA ASP A 118 -6.92 -3.93 5.34
C ASP A 118 -7.62 -4.83 4.33
N PHE A 119 -6.83 -5.66 3.67
CA PHE A 119 -7.26 -6.69 2.76
C PHE A 119 -6.96 -8.07 3.34
N GLU A 120 -7.69 -9.06 2.86
CA GLU A 120 -7.33 -10.46 3.02
C GLU A 120 -7.20 -11.13 1.65
N LEU A 121 -6.38 -12.17 1.58
CA LEU A 121 -6.25 -12.96 0.37
C LEU A 121 -7.50 -13.82 0.18
N TYR A 122 -8.10 -13.75 -1.00
CA TYR A 122 -9.25 -14.57 -1.37
C TYR A 122 -8.81 -15.64 -2.39
N ASP A 123 -8.80 -16.90 -1.98
CA ASP A 123 -8.52 -18.08 -2.82
C ASP A 123 -9.83 -18.91 -2.86
N PRO A 124 -10.56 -18.96 -3.98
CA PRO A 124 -11.86 -19.64 -4.09
C PRO A 124 -11.81 -21.17 -3.97
#